data_AF-A0A814F9R2-F1
#
_entry.id   AF-A0A814F9R2-F1
#
_cell.length_a   1.000
_cell.length_b   1.000
_cell.length_c   1.000
_cell.angle_alpha   90.00
_cell.angle_beta   90.00
_cell.angle_gamma   90.00
#
_symmetry.space_group_name_H-M   'P 1'
#
loop_
_entity.id
_entity.type
_entity.pdbx_description
1 polymer ?
#
loop_
_entity_poly.entity_id
_entity_poly.type
_entity_poly.pdbx_seq_one_letter_code
_entity_poly.pdbx_strand_id
1 'polypeptide(L)' 'MTTLVILDKGSVDHAINWSKVKTKLTLIDELKRAVKKIRAEVVVQSVEDFSKRMYRVLQNDGDYLR' A
#
# COMPACT_ATOMS: atom_id res chain seq x y z
N MET A 1 -11.19 14.72 -0.16
CA MET A 1 -9.97 14.05 0.30
C MET A 1 -9.96 12.64 -0.26
N THR A 2 -9.20 12.40 -1.33
CA THR A 2 -9.05 11.06 -1.92
C THR A 2 -7.86 10.41 -1.24
N THR A 3 -8.13 9.53 -0.27
CA THR A 3 -7.09 8.74 0.40
C THR A 3 -6.44 7.83 -0.65
N LEU A 4 -5.13 7.98 -0.85
CA LEU A 4 -4.33 7.10 -1.71
C LEU A 4 -4.37 5.68 -1.14
N VAL A 5 -5.08 4.75 -1.79
CA VAL A 5 -4.95 3.31 -1.53
C VAL A 5 -3.76 2.76 -2.34
N ILE A 6 -2.56 3.24 -2.03
CA ILE A 6 -1.33 2.49 -2.33
C ILE A 6 -1.00 1.82 -1.02
N LEU A 7 -1.35 0.53 -0.84
CA LEU A 7 -1.00 -0.30 0.34
C LEU A 7 -0.62 0.60 1.54
N ASP A 8 -1.62 1.29 2.10
CA ASP A 8 -1.35 2.49 2.89
C ASP A 8 -0.24 2.16 3.89
N LYS A 9 0.83 2.95 3.87
CA LYS A 9 1.99 2.72 4.72
C LYS A 9 1.54 2.58 6.18
N GLY A 10 0.46 3.28 6.58
CA GLY A 10 -0.22 3.12 7.86
C GLY A 10 -0.85 1.74 8.07
N SER A 11 -1.50 1.17 7.07
CA SER A 11 -2.12 -0.17 7.14
C SER A 11 -1.10 -1.30 7.36
N VAL A 12 0.08 -1.21 6.74
CA VAL A 12 1.17 -2.17 6.97
C VAL A 12 1.85 -1.91 8.31
N ASP A 13 2.09 -0.64 8.65
CA ASP A 13 2.72 -0.23 9.90
C ASP A 13 1.90 -0.66 11.14
N HIS A 14 0.58 -0.51 11.10
CA HIS A 14 -0.32 -0.98 12.15
C HIS A 14 -0.41 -2.52 12.25
N ALA A 15 -0.11 -3.24 11.16
CA ALA A 15 -0.18 -4.69 11.13
C ALA A 15 1.12 -5.38 11.57
N ILE A 16 2.25 -4.64 11.58
CA ILE A 16 3.56 -5.14 12.01
C ILE A 16 3.66 -5.06 13.53
N ASN A 17 4.07 -6.17 14.16
CA ASN A 17 4.43 -6.14 15.58
C ASN A 17 5.89 -5.69 15.76
N TRP A 18 6.09 -4.38 15.88
CA TRP A 18 7.42 -3.77 16.04
C TRP A 18 8.21 -4.28 17.25
N SER A 19 7.55 -4.70 18.33
CA SER A 19 8.23 -5.27 19.51
C SER A 19 8.92 -6.62 19.23
N LYS A 20 8.52 -7.32 18.16
CA LYS A 20 9.15 -8.57 17.71
C LYS A 20 10.29 -8.35 16.72
N VAL A 21 10.40 -7.15 16.17
CA VAL A 21 11.40 -6.82 15.16
C VAL A 21 12.73 -6.51 15.85
N LYS A 22 13.59 -7.52 15.97
CA LYS A 22 14.94 -7.39 16.56
C LYS A 22 16.06 -7.59 15.54
N THR A 23 15.75 -8.28 14.46
CA THR A 23 16.70 -8.60 13.37
C THR A 23 16.03 -8.44 12.01
N LYS A 24 16.84 -8.35 10.95
CA LYS A 24 16.36 -8.33 9.57
C LYS A 24 15.41 -9.51 9.26
N LEU A 25 15.68 -10.68 9.83
CA LEU A 25 14.86 -11.88 9.63
C LEU A 25 13.46 -11.71 10.23
N THR A 26 13.38 -11.24 11.48
CA THR A 26 12.10 -10.98 12.14
C THR A 26 11.28 -9.88 11.48
N LEU A 27 11.95 -8.90 10.85
CA LEU A 27 11.28 -7.87 10.03
C LEU A 27 10.63 -8.48 8.78
N ILE A 28 11.35 -9.33 8.06
CA ILE A 28 10.84 -9.99 6.85
C ILE A 28 9.62 -10.87 7.19
N ASP A 29 9.66 -11.58 8.32
CA ASP A 29 8.56 -12.44 8.74
C ASP A 29 7.31 -11.64 9.14
N GLU A 30 7.48 -10.56 9.91
CA GLU A 30 6.36 -9.68 10.27
C GLU A 30 5.80 -8.95 9.05
N LEU A 31 6.62 -8.56 8.08
CA LEU A 31 6.16 -8.00 6.80
C LEU A 31 5.31 -8.99 6.00
N LYS A 32 5.78 -10.24 5.85
CA LYS A 32 5.00 -11.29 5.17
C LYS A 32 3.67 -11.55 5.86
N ARG A 33 3.66 -11.51 7.19
CA ARG A 33 2.44 -11.68 7.99
C ARG A 33 1.49 -10.50 7.86
N ALA A 34 2.01 -9.28 7.88
CA ALA A 34 1.23 -8.06 7.66
C ALA A 34 0.55 -8.09 6.29
N VAL A 35 1.31 -8.43 5.23
CA VAL A 35 0.77 -8.56 3.86
C VAL A 35 -0.32 -9.63 3.77
N LYS A 36 -0.16 -10.79 4.43
CA LYS A 36 -1.20 -11.84 4.48
C LYS A 36 -2.49 -11.41 5.18
N LYS A 37 -2.42 -10.43 6.08
CA LYS A 37 -3.60 -9.89 6.79
C LYS A 37 -4.32 -8.80 5.99
N ILE A 38 -3.70 -8.28 4.93
CA ILE A 38 -4.35 -7.30 4.07
C ILE A 38 -5.53 -7.98 3.38
N ARG A 39 -6.72 -7.41 3.56
CA ARG A 39 -7.95 -7.92 2.97
C ARG A 39 -7.86 -7.85 1.45
N ALA A 40 -8.40 -8.87 0.77
CA ALA A 40 -8.40 -8.94 -0.69
C ALA A 40 -9.06 -7.70 -1.33
N GLU A 41 -10.10 -7.15 -0.71
CA GLU A 41 -10.76 -5.92 -1.17
C GLU A 41 -9.79 -4.73 -1.29
N VAL A 42 -8.83 -4.60 -0.36
CA VAL A 42 -7.83 -3.50 -0.36
C VAL A 42 -6.89 -3.64 -1.55
N VAL A 43 -6.53 -4.87 -1.92
CA VAL A 43 -5.69 -5.14 -3.09
C VAL A 43 -6.44 -4.77 -4.38
N VAL A 44 -7.70 -5.19 -4.51
CA VAL A 44 -8.55 -4.85 -5.66
C VAL A 44 -8.73 -3.35 -5.78
N GLN A 45 -9.00 -2.67 -4.67
CA GLN A 45 -9.15 -1.22 -4.63
C GLN A 45 -7.86 -0.49 -5.01
N SER A 46 -6.70 -1.02 -4.63
CA SER A 46 -5.40 -0.47 -5.03
C SER A 46 -5.15 -0.55 -6.54
N VAL A 47 -5.57 -1.64 -7.20
CA VAL A 47 -5.49 -1.79 -8.65
C VAL A 47 -6.43 -0.82 -9.36
N GLU A 48 -7.65 -0.65 -8.83
CA GLU A 48 -8.63 0.29 -9.37
C GLU A 48 -8.12 1.75 -9.25
N ASP A 49 -7.57 2.11 -8.09
CA ASP A 49 -6.99 3.44 -7.84
C ASP A 49 -5.74 3.72 -8.67
N PHE A 50 -4.92 2.70 -8.92
CA PHE A 50 -3.80 2.80 -9.86
C PHE A 50 -4.28 3.15 -11.26
N SER A 51 -5.32 2.46 -11.75
CA SER A 51 -5.90 2.72 -13.08
C SER A 51 -6.45 4.14 -13.18
N LYS A 52 -7.15 4.62 -12.14
CA LYS A 52 -7.64 6.01 -12.05
C LYS A 52 -6.50 7.03 -12.05
N ARG A 53 -5.41 6.76 -11.35
CA ARG A 53 -4.21 7.62 -11.35
C ARG A 53 -3.58 7.70 -12.73
N MET A 54 -3.40 6.56 -13.39
CA MET A 54 -2.86 6.51 -14.76
C MET A 54 -3.74 7.27 -15.74
N TYR A 55 -5.06 7.16 -15.59
CA TYR A 55 -6.01 7.93 -16.39
C TYR A 55 -5.84 9.44 -16.19
N ARG A 56 -5.66 9.91 -14.95
CA ARG A 56 -5.40 11.34 -14.66
C ARG A 56 -4.06 11.82 -15.23
N VAL A 57 -3.01 11.02 -15.08
CA VAL A 57 -1.69 11.31 -15.68
C VAL A 57 -1.81 11.46 -17.19
N LEU A 58 -2.56 10.57 -17.84
CA LEU A 58 -2.81 10.66 -19.28
C LEU A 58 -3.56 11.96 -19.65
N GLN A 59 -4.57 12.35 -18.87
CA GLN A 59 -5.29 13.61 -19.09
C GLN A 59 -4.45 14.87 -18.83
N ASN A 60 -3.43 14.75 -17.99
CA ASN A 60 -2.50 15.83 -17.65
C ASN A 60 -1.26 15.86 -18.55
N ASP A 61 -1.31 15.28 -19.76
CA ASP A 61 -0.18 15.18 -20.69
C ASP A 61 1.07 14.52 -20.08
N GLY A 62 0.87 13.58 -19.15
CA GLY A 62 1.94 12.92 -18.42
C GLY A 62 2.38 13.64 -17.15
N ASP A 63 1.80 14.80 -16.80
CA ASP A 63 2.14 15.51 -15.57
C ASP A 63 1.45 14.87 -14.35
N TYR A 64 2.26 14.26 -13.48
CA TYR A 64 1.80 13.55 -12.30
C TYR A 64 1.35 14.48 -11.16
N LEU A 65 1.77 15.74 -11.18
CA LEU A 65 1.61 16.68 -10.05
C LEU A 65 0.60 17.81 -10.33
N ARG A 66 0.01 17.84 -11.53
CA ARG A 66 -1.01 18.82 -11.91
C ARG A 66 -2.43 18.46 -11.46
#